data_AF-A0A973T960-F1
#
_entry.id   AF-A0A973T960-F1
#
_cell.length_a   1.000
_cell.length_b   1.000
_cell.length_c   1.000
_cell.angle_alpha   90.00
_cell.angle_beta   90.00
_cell.angle_gamma   90.00
#
_symmetry.space_group_name_H-M   'P 1'
#
loop_
_entity.id
_entity.type
_entity.pdbx_description
1 polymer ?
#
loop_
_entity_poly.entity_id
_entity_poly.type
_entity_poly.pdbx_seq_one_letter_code
_entity_poly.pdbx_strand_id
1 'polypeptide(L)' 'GLMLAEPGADPSALRKAVTSPNGTTERAIATFDEQGIPAIIAAGARAAADRAAEITRQLG' A
#
# COMPACT_ATOMS: atom_id res chain seq x y z
N GLY A 1 3.96 9.55 6.13
CA GLY A 1 3.49 10.95 5.97
C GLY A 1 2.83 11.39 7.25
N LEU A 2 3.01 12.64 7.68
CA LEU A 2 2.55 13.10 8.99
C LEU A 2 1.08 12.73 9.28
N MET A 3 0.18 12.88 8.30
CA MET A 3 -1.25 12.57 8.47
C MET A 3 -1.55 11.09 8.79
N LEU A 4 -0.71 10.15 8.36
CA LEU A 4 -0.87 8.72 8.64
C LEU A 4 -0.26 8.29 9.98
N ALA A 5 0.53 9.16 10.62
CA ALA A 5 1.12 8.89 11.93
C ALA A 5 0.15 9.22 13.08
N GLU A 6 -0.94 9.92 12.79
CA GLU A 6 -1.96 10.26 13.77
C GLU A 6 -2.73 9.01 14.22
N PRO A 7 -2.91 8.79 15.54
CA PRO A 7 -3.71 7.69 16.04
C PRO A 7 -5.13 7.70 15.46
N GLY A 8 -5.55 6.56 14.89
CA GLY A 8 -6.89 6.42 14.28
C GLY A 8 -7.03 6.98 12.87
N ALA A 9 -5.93 7.43 12.24
CA ALA A 9 -5.93 7.80 10.83
C ALA A 9 -6.37 6.62 9.95
N ASP A 10 -7.42 6.82 9.15
CA ASP A 10 -7.81 5.87 8.09
C ASP A 10 -7.13 6.27 6.76
N PRO A 11 -6.21 5.43 6.23
CA PRO A 11 -5.56 5.70 4.95
C PRO A 11 -6.54 5.88 3.79
N SER A 12 -7.69 5.19 3.81
CA SER A 12 -8.69 5.29 2.75
C SER A 12 -9.39 6.65 2.79
N ALA A 13 -9.83 7.10 3.97
CA ALA A 13 -10.39 8.43 4.17
C ALA A 13 -9.40 9.54 3.80
N LEU A 14 -8.13 9.42 4.23
CA LEU A 14 -7.10 10.41 3.90
C LEU A 14 -6.83 10.48 2.39
N ARG A 15 -6.77 9.34 1.70
CA ARG A 15 -6.63 9.30 0.24
C ARG A 15 -7.82 9.99 -0.44
N LYS A 16 -9.05 9.72 0.00
CA LYS A 16 -10.25 10.38 -0.54
C LYS A 16 -10.21 11.89 -0.32
N ALA A 17 -9.76 12.35 0.86
CA ALA A 17 -9.69 13.77 1.19
C ALA A 17 -8.77 14.58 0.26
N VAL A 18 -7.76 13.94 -0.34
CA VAL A 18 -6.83 14.57 -1.29
C VAL A 18 -7.12 14.27 -2.76
N THR A 19 -8.27 13.63 -3.05
CA THR A 19 -8.66 13.21 -4.40
C THR A 19 -9.93 13.95 -4.82
N SER A 20 -9.76 15.02 -5.59
CA SER A 20 -10.88 15.73 -6.21
C SER A 20 -11.31 15.07 -7.53
N PRO A 21 -12.62 15.12 -7.88
CA PRO A 21 -13.10 14.66 -9.18
C PRO A 21 -12.39 15.38 -10.33
N ASN A 22 -11.93 14.64 -11.33
CA ASN A 22 -11.12 15.12 -12.46
C ASN A 22 -9.77 15.76 -12.05
N GLY A 23 -9.31 15.51 -10.82
CA GLY A 23 -8.05 16.04 -10.30
C GLY A 23 -6.83 15.25 -10.77
N THR A 24 -5.65 15.82 -10.58
CA THR A 24 -4.37 15.14 -10.89
C THR A 24 -4.14 13.92 -9.99
N THR A 25 -4.54 13.98 -8.72
CA THR A 25 -4.46 12.85 -7.78
C THR A 25 -5.33 11.67 -8.22
N GLU A 26 -6.55 11.94 -8.69
CA GLU A 26 -7.47 10.91 -9.20
C GLU A 26 -6.85 10.17 -10.39
N ARG A 27 -6.29 10.91 -11.35
CA ARG A 27 -5.61 10.33 -12.53
C ARG A 27 -4.40 9.47 -12.16
N ALA A 28 -3.63 9.90 -11.15
CA ALA A 28 -2.52 9.12 -10.64
C ALA A 28 -2.99 7.80 -10.00
N ILE A 29 -4.01 7.85 -9.15
CA ILE A 29 -4.58 6.65 -8.50
C ILE A 29 -5.16 5.69 -9.55
N ALA A 30 -5.90 6.18 -10.54
CA ALA A 30 -6.43 5.34 -11.62
C ALA A 30 -5.30 4.59 -12.36
N THR A 31 -4.20 5.28 -12.66
CA THR A 31 -3.02 4.66 -13.28
C THR A 31 -2.41 3.57 -12.38
N PHE A 32 -2.37 3.79 -11.06
CA PHE A 32 -1.85 2.79 -10.12
C PHE A 32 -2.73 1.54 -10.04
N ASP A 33 -4.06 1.74 -10.09
CA ASP A 33 -5.02 0.64 -10.09
C ASP A 33 -4.94 -0.16 -11.40
N GLU A 34 -4.85 0.53 -12.55
CA GLU A 34 -4.64 -0.10 -13.87
C GLU A 34 -3.34 -0.91 -13.94
N GLN A 35 -2.27 -0.43 -13.30
CA GLN A 35 -0.99 -1.15 -13.22
C GLN A 35 -0.97 -2.23 -12.12
N GLY A 36 -2.05 -2.39 -11.36
CA GLY A 36 -2.17 -3.44 -10.36
C GLY A 36 -1.25 -3.27 -9.15
N ILE A 37 -0.87 -2.04 -8.79
CA ILE A 37 0.00 -1.76 -7.64
C ILE A 37 -0.47 -2.43 -6.34
N PRO A 38 -1.78 -2.44 -5.98
CA PRO A 38 -2.24 -3.12 -4.77
C PRO A 38 -1.84 -4.61 -4.72
N ALA A 39 -1.98 -5.32 -5.85
CA ALA A 39 -1.62 -6.72 -5.95
C ALA A 39 -0.10 -6.92 -5.87
N ILE A 40 0.67 -6.05 -6.52
CA ILE A 40 2.14 -6.08 -6.50
C ILE A 40 2.67 -5.91 -5.07
N ILE A 41 2.13 -4.95 -4.31
CA ILE A 41 2.54 -4.71 -2.91
C ILE A 41 2.20 -5.94 -2.05
N ALA A 42 1.00 -6.49 -2.17
CA ALA A 42 0.59 -7.66 -1.40
C ALA A 42 1.47 -8.89 -1.71
N ALA A 43 1.77 -9.13 -2.99
CA ALA A 43 2.64 -10.22 -3.42
C ALA A 43 4.07 -10.05 -2.88
N GLY A 44 4.63 -8.84 -2.95
CA GLY A 44 5.96 -8.54 -2.41
C GLY A 44 6.05 -8.74 -0.90
N ALA A 45 5.05 -8.24 -0.16
CA ALA A 45 4.97 -8.43 1.29
C ALA A 45 4.89 -9.92 1.67
N ARG A 46 4.11 -10.70 0.92
CA ARG A 46 4.01 -12.16 1.11
C ARG A 46 5.34 -12.85 0.85
N ALA A 47 6.00 -12.56 -0.27
CA ALA A 47 7.29 -13.14 -0.62
C ALA A 47 8.36 -12.84 0.44
N ALA A 48 8.38 -11.62 0.98
CA ALA A 48 9.28 -11.25 2.07
C ALA A 48 8.99 -12.04 3.37
N ALA A 49 7.71 -12.17 3.73
CA ALA A 49 7.31 -12.94 4.91
C ALA A 49 7.65 -14.44 4.77
N ASP A 50 7.39 -15.03 3.60
CA ASP A 50 7.72 -16.42 3.31
C ASP A 50 9.24 -16.65 3.41
N ARG A 51 10.04 -15.72 2.87
CA ARG A 51 11.50 -15.77 2.98
C ARG A 51 11.99 -15.66 4.42
N ALA A 52 11.41 -14.77 5.22
CA ALA A 52 11.75 -14.65 6.63
C ALA A 52 11.48 -15.97 7.38
N ALA A 53 10.33 -16.60 7.12
CA ALA A 53 9.98 -17.88 7.71
C ALA A 53 10.93 -19.03 7.30
N GLU A 54 11.40 -19.04 6.04
CA GLU A 54 12.43 -19.98 5.59
C GLU A 54 13.74 -19.79 6.34
N ILE A 55 14.21 -18.54 6.49
CA ILE A 55 15.45 -18.23 7.21
C ILE A 55 15.34 -18.72 8.66
N THR A 56 14.21 -18.47 9.33
CA THR A 56 13.98 -18.97 10.69
C THR A 56 14.03 -20.50 10.76
N ARG A 57 13.45 -21.22 9.79
CA ARG A 57 13.52 -22.70 9.73
C ARG A 57 14.94 -23.23 9.47
N GLN A 58 15.80 -22.46 8.82
CA GLN A 58 17.19 -22.85 8.54
C GLN A 58 18.13 -22.59 9.73
N LEU A 59 17.75 -21.68 10.63
CA LEU A 59 18.56 -21.26 11.77
C LEU A 59 18.12 -21.85 13.12
N GLY A 60 16.89 -22.38 13.19
CA GLY A 60 16.38 -23.15 14.33
C GLY A 60 16.61 -24.65 14.15
#